data_AF-A0A367Z9A4-F1
#
_entry.id   AF-A0A367Z9A4-F1
#
_cell.length_a   1.000
_cell.length_b   1.000
_cell.length_c   1.000
_cell.angle_alpha   90.00
_cell.angle_beta   90.00
_cell.angle_gamma   90.00
#
_symmetry.space_group_name_H-M   'P 1'
#
loop_
_entity.id
_entity.type
_entity.pdbx_description
1 polymer ?
#
loop_
_entity_poly.entity_id
_entity_poly.type
_entity_poly.pdbx_seq_one_letter_code
_entity_poly.pdbx_strand_id
1 'polypeptide(L)'
;MHTDKPFFLRDPWKYEPNGRKLSAPDQELGFDTRALHSGFRPLEDVEEFRSFAVPIVQSMTYPYECFEKFPNYIYGRSKTPTVSVLEKRLAALEGGEACVTACSGSQALFQLIFTLARPGDNVVTTLNTFGEGYKQAASIFPERCNVEFRFVRDFTSLEAWDQAIDGRTKLVWVETPSNPCLQVTDIQGVAEVAHRRGVPLMVDNTTATPALQKPIELGADIILLSLTKFLCGNATVLGGAVIGPEGLIEDIRWNTTEFVGAILQPFEAWLMLQYLETLSLRMERHSQNAQRVAEFLSQHPKVRQVNYPGLPNHPQAELARRQMRANGGLLSFVVPNGMEGAARVMNSFRLITHAVTFGTSRTICMHPRTITHEHMTQEERDAAGIDDGLIRLSVGLENVEDIIADLDQALARL
;
A
#
# COMPACT_ATOMS: atom_id res chain seq x y z
N MET A 1 21.14 35.21 -20.69
CA MET A 1 20.36 34.47 -19.67
C MET A 1 18.94 34.42 -20.19
N HIS A 2 18.41 33.24 -20.54
CA HIS A 2 17.00 33.13 -20.90
C HIS A 2 16.19 33.53 -19.67
N THR A 3 15.48 34.65 -19.77
CA THR A 3 14.58 35.19 -18.73
C THR A 3 13.27 34.43 -18.65
N ASP A 4 13.02 33.54 -19.61
CA ASP A 4 11.83 32.71 -19.66
C ASP A 4 12.12 31.36 -19.01
N LYS A 5 11.17 30.91 -18.17
CA LYS A 5 11.19 29.57 -17.57
C LYS A 5 11.36 28.54 -18.71
N PRO A 6 12.44 27.74 -18.70
CA PRO A 6 12.63 26.68 -19.69
C PRO A 6 11.36 25.84 -19.84
N PHE A 7 10.94 25.56 -21.07
CA PHE A 7 9.65 24.91 -21.36
C PHE A 7 9.48 23.53 -20.71
N PHE A 8 10.59 22.87 -20.35
CA PHE A 8 10.60 21.57 -19.68
C PHE A 8 10.50 21.65 -18.15
N LEU A 9 10.64 22.84 -17.55
CA LEU A 9 10.49 23.01 -16.11
C LEU A 9 9.02 23.18 -15.75
N ARG A 10 8.43 22.18 -15.09
CA ARG A 10 7.09 22.27 -14.51
C ARG A 10 7.15 22.84 -13.10
N ASP A 11 6.10 23.55 -12.70
CA ASP A 11 6.01 24.01 -11.31
C ASP A 11 5.79 22.80 -10.38
N PRO A 12 6.50 22.71 -9.25
CA PRO A 12 6.24 21.68 -8.26
C PRO A 12 4.80 21.79 -7.75
N TRP A 13 4.20 20.64 -7.46
CA TRP A 13 2.91 20.60 -6.79
C TRP A 13 2.99 21.29 -5.43
N LYS A 14 1.94 22.05 -5.11
CA LYS A 14 1.77 22.69 -3.81
C LYS A 14 0.48 22.17 -3.21
N TYR A 15 0.56 21.76 -1.96
CA TYR A 15 -0.62 21.32 -1.23
C TYR A 15 -1.55 22.50 -0.97
N GLU A 16 -2.83 22.31 -1.27
CA GLU A 16 -3.90 23.25 -1.00
C GLU A 16 -4.91 22.57 -0.07
N PRO A 17 -4.97 22.93 1.23
CA PRO A 17 -5.82 22.25 2.22
C PRO A 17 -7.32 22.32 1.94
N ASN A 18 -7.75 23.32 1.18
CA ASN A 18 -9.14 23.49 0.71
C ASN A 18 -9.27 23.19 -0.79
N GLY A 19 -8.29 22.45 -1.35
CA GLY A 19 -8.29 22.02 -2.73
C GLY A 19 -9.54 21.22 -3.08
N ARG A 20 -9.80 21.12 -4.38
CA ARG A 20 -10.98 20.44 -4.94
C ARG A 20 -11.14 19.05 -4.30
N LYS A 21 -12.38 18.68 -3.96
CA LYS A 21 -12.68 17.31 -3.53
C LYS A 21 -12.25 16.36 -4.65
N LEU A 22 -11.38 15.40 -4.32
CA LEU A 22 -10.95 14.37 -5.26
C LEU A 22 -12.19 13.68 -5.82
N SER A 23 -12.38 13.76 -7.14
CA SER A 23 -13.44 13.03 -7.84
C SER A 23 -12.80 12.04 -8.80
N ALA A 24 -12.84 10.78 -8.44
CA ALA A 24 -12.47 9.67 -9.31
C ALA A 24 -13.33 9.63 -10.59
N PRO A 25 -12.83 8.98 -11.64
CA PRO A 25 -13.67 8.55 -12.75
C PRO A 25 -14.73 7.52 -12.29
N ASP A 26 -15.90 7.52 -12.92
CA ASP A 26 -16.96 6.51 -12.72
C ASP A 26 -17.44 6.33 -11.25
N GLN A 27 -17.35 7.35 -10.38
CA GLN A 27 -17.62 7.19 -8.93
C GLN A 27 -19.04 6.70 -8.62
N GLU A 28 -19.99 6.96 -9.53
CA GLU A 28 -21.37 6.52 -9.43
C GLU A 28 -21.55 5.00 -9.52
N LEU A 29 -20.56 4.27 -10.04
CA LEU A 29 -20.60 2.83 -10.20
C LEU A 29 -20.12 2.07 -8.96
N GLY A 30 -20.68 0.87 -8.76
CA GLY A 30 -20.24 -0.06 -7.73
C GLY A 30 -18.77 -0.47 -7.90
N PHE A 31 -18.14 -0.90 -6.80
CA PHE A 31 -16.71 -1.28 -6.78
C PHE A 31 -16.36 -2.35 -7.82
N ASP A 32 -17.13 -3.44 -7.86
CA ASP A 32 -16.88 -4.56 -8.78
C ASP A 32 -17.07 -4.15 -10.24
N THR A 33 -18.04 -3.28 -10.51
CA THR A 33 -18.24 -2.70 -11.84
C THR A 33 -17.06 -1.84 -12.27
N ARG A 34 -16.54 -0.97 -11.39
CA ARG A 34 -15.32 -0.18 -11.66
C ARG A 34 -14.09 -1.06 -11.87
N ALA A 35 -13.94 -2.13 -11.11
CA ALA A 35 -12.82 -3.07 -11.26
C ALA A 35 -12.78 -3.74 -12.64
N LEU A 36 -13.93 -3.90 -13.29
CA LEU A 36 -14.06 -4.45 -14.64
C LEU A 36 -13.94 -3.38 -15.74
N HIS A 37 -14.52 -2.19 -15.53
CA HIS A 37 -14.79 -1.24 -16.61
C HIS A 37 -14.03 0.08 -16.55
N SER A 38 -13.54 0.50 -15.38
CA SER A 38 -12.85 1.80 -15.29
C SER A 38 -11.54 1.77 -16.07
N GLY A 39 -11.33 2.83 -16.84
CA GLY A 39 -10.18 3.01 -17.72
C GLY A 39 -10.25 2.31 -19.08
N PHE A 40 -11.17 1.36 -19.29
CA PHE A 40 -11.37 0.69 -20.58
C PHE A 40 -12.78 0.06 -20.69
N ARG A 41 -13.53 0.47 -21.71
CA ARG A 41 -14.87 -0.02 -22.06
C ARG A 41 -14.88 -0.40 -23.55
N PRO A 42 -15.08 -1.68 -23.92
CA PRO A 42 -14.90 -2.17 -25.29
C PRO A 42 -15.65 -1.41 -26.40
N LEU A 43 -16.84 -0.87 -26.09
CA LEU A 43 -17.64 -0.11 -27.05
C LEU A 43 -17.21 1.36 -27.15
N GLU A 44 -16.64 1.93 -26.08
CA GLU A 44 -16.15 3.32 -26.08
C GLU A 44 -14.74 3.39 -26.68
N ASP A 45 -13.91 2.36 -26.47
CA ASP A 45 -12.53 2.27 -26.95
C ASP A 45 -12.38 1.48 -28.26
N VAL A 46 -13.50 1.25 -28.97
CA VAL A 46 -13.53 0.41 -30.18
C VAL A 46 -12.63 0.94 -31.29
N GLU A 47 -12.50 2.26 -31.41
CA GLU A 47 -11.65 2.90 -32.42
C GLU A 47 -10.17 2.87 -32.04
N GLU A 48 -9.83 2.84 -30.74
CA GLU A 48 -8.44 2.81 -30.28
C GLU A 48 -7.84 1.41 -30.42
N PHE A 49 -8.61 0.36 -30.11
CA PHE A 49 -8.07 -1.00 -30.03
C PHE A 49 -8.87 -2.07 -30.77
N ARG A 50 -10.18 -1.85 -31.01
CA ARG A 50 -11.12 -2.87 -31.51
C ARG A 50 -10.97 -4.21 -30.78
N SER A 51 -10.95 -4.18 -29.46
CA SER A 51 -10.72 -5.35 -28.60
C SER A 51 -11.75 -5.44 -27.49
N PHE A 52 -12.10 -6.67 -27.08
CA PHE A 52 -12.92 -6.90 -25.89
C PHE A 52 -12.08 -6.90 -24.61
N ALA A 53 -10.90 -7.49 -24.63
CA ALA A 53 -9.95 -7.43 -23.52
C ALA A 53 -9.03 -6.21 -23.69
N VAL A 54 -8.52 -5.67 -22.57
CA VAL A 54 -7.48 -4.63 -22.64
C VAL A 54 -6.28 -5.21 -23.40
N PRO A 55 -5.79 -4.56 -24.48
CA PRO A 55 -4.64 -5.07 -25.21
C PRO A 55 -3.34 -4.83 -24.45
N ILE A 56 -2.37 -5.71 -24.68
CA ILE A 56 -0.98 -5.54 -24.22
C ILE A 56 -0.23 -4.74 -25.29
N VAL A 57 -0.08 -3.43 -25.07
CA VAL A 57 0.71 -2.57 -25.95
C VAL A 57 2.15 -2.57 -25.46
N GLN A 58 2.90 -3.60 -25.87
CA GLN A 58 4.33 -3.77 -25.54
C GLN A 58 5.25 -2.91 -26.43
N SER A 59 4.86 -1.66 -26.71
CA SER A 59 5.70 -0.68 -27.39
C SER A 59 6.15 0.39 -26.39
N MET A 60 7.35 0.92 -26.59
CA MET A 60 7.91 2.04 -25.80
C MET A 60 8.05 3.33 -26.61
N THR A 61 7.72 3.29 -27.90
CA THR A 61 7.77 4.44 -28.79
C THR A 61 6.52 4.45 -29.65
N TYR A 62 6.07 5.66 -29.99
CA TYR A 62 4.83 5.85 -30.73
C TYR A 62 5.05 6.87 -31.85
N PRO A 63 4.61 6.57 -33.07
CA PRO A 63 4.84 7.44 -34.21
C PRO A 63 4.02 8.73 -34.09
N TYR A 64 4.62 9.82 -34.56
CA TYR A 64 3.90 11.07 -34.83
C TYR A 64 3.16 10.94 -36.16
N GLU A 65 1.92 11.43 -36.24
CA GLU A 65 1.20 11.51 -37.51
C GLU A 65 1.84 12.58 -38.43
N CYS A 66 2.17 13.73 -37.85
CA CYS A 66 2.94 14.80 -38.47
C CYS A 66 3.65 15.63 -37.38
N PHE A 67 4.54 16.56 -37.77
CA PHE A 67 5.37 17.33 -36.84
C PHE A 67 4.55 18.13 -35.81
N GLU A 68 3.39 18.63 -36.21
CA GLU A 68 2.52 19.50 -35.40
C GLU A 68 1.57 18.72 -34.47
N LYS A 69 1.42 17.41 -34.67
CA LYS A 69 0.47 16.57 -33.93
C LYS A 69 1.21 15.64 -32.96
N PHE A 70 1.37 16.11 -31.72
CA PHE A 70 1.96 15.32 -30.65
C PHE A 70 1.01 14.18 -30.24
N PRO A 71 1.47 12.92 -30.23
CA PRO A 71 0.64 11.81 -29.77
C PRO A 71 0.43 11.85 -28.25
N ASN A 72 -0.67 11.26 -27.78
CA ASN A 72 -0.96 11.12 -26.34
C ASN A 72 0.11 10.31 -25.60
N TYR A 73 0.75 9.38 -26.30
CA TYR A 73 1.87 8.59 -25.83
C TYR A 73 3.07 8.91 -26.71
N ILE A 74 4.19 9.34 -26.13
CA ILE A 74 5.41 9.68 -26.87
C ILE A 74 6.49 8.62 -26.57
N TYR A 75 6.75 8.36 -25.29
CA TYR A 75 7.78 7.44 -24.87
C TYR A 75 7.33 6.66 -23.62
N GLY A 76 7.63 5.36 -23.59
CA GLY A 76 7.06 4.43 -22.61
C GLY A 76 7.52 4.64 -21.18
N ARG A 77 8.59 5.41 -20.95
CA ARG A 77 9.03 5.78 -19.60
C ARG A 77 8.05 6.72 -18.89
N SER A 78 7.37 7.60 -19.63
CA SER A 78 6.43 8.55 -19.04
C SER A 78 5.04 7.93 -18.95
N LYS A 79 4.62 7.26 -20.04
CA LYS A 79 3.27 6.73 -20.18
C LYS A 79 3.17 5.70 -21.30
N THR A 80 2.41 4.62 -21.07
CA THR A 80 2.03 3.66 -22.12
C THR A 80 0.51 3.42 -22.08
N PRO A 81 -0.13 2.97 -23.18
CA PRO A 81 -1.57 2.72 -23.22
C PRO A 81 -2.04 1.72 -22.15
N THR A 82 -1.43 0.54 -22.07
CA THR A 82 -1.84 -0.50 -21.11
C THR A 82 -1.66 -0.06 -19.66
N VAL A 83 -0.55 0.62 -19.34
CA VAL A 83 -0.31 1.16 -17.99
C VAL A 83 -1.32 2.26 -17.65
N SER A 84 -1.72 3.07 -18.64
CA SER A 84 -2.71 4.15 -18.42
C SER A 84 -4.08 3.61 -18.06
N VAL A 85 -4.48 2.47 -18.61
CA VAL A 85 -5.73 1.79 -18.22
C VAL A 85 -5.64 1.35 -16.75
N LEU A 86 -4.51 0.77 -16.33
CA LEU A 86 -4.29 0.39 -14.93
C LEU A 86 -4.31 1.60 -13.99
N GLU A 87 -3.63 2.68 -14.35
CA GLU A 87 -3.60 3.92 -13.55
C GLU A 87 -5.01 4.49 -13.37
N LYS A 88 -5.78 4.62 -14.45
CA LYS A 88 -7.19 5.06 -14.37
C LYS A 88 -8.03 4.14 -13.48
N ARG A 89 -7.84 2.82 -13.59
CA ARG A 89 -8.58 1.84 -12.78
C ARG A 89 -8.23 1.94 -11.31
N LEU A 90 -6.95 2.06 -10.95
CA LEU A 90 -6.50 2.22 -9.57
C LEU A 90 -7.02 3.53 -8.96
N ALA A 91 -6.95 4.64 -9.70
CA ALA A 91 -7.51 5.92 -9.27
C ALA A 91 -9.02 5.80 -9.00
N ALA A 92 -9.76 5.18 -9.93
CA ALA A 92 -11.19 4.93 -9.77
C ALA A 92 -11.51 4.05 -8.57
N LEU A 93 -10.72 2.99 -8.32
CA LEU A 93 -10.94 2.08 -7.20
C LEU A 93 -10.63 2.73 -5.84
N GLU A 94 -9.58 3.55 -5.72
CA GLU A 94 -9.25 4.24 -4.46
C GLU A 94 -10.10 5.49 -4.23
N GLY A 95 -10.69 6.06 -5.28
CA GLY A 95 -11.48 7.30 -5.21
C GLY A 95 -10.66 8.57 -5.47
N GLY A 96 -9.43 8.46 -5.98
CA GLY A 96 -8.56 9.59 -6.29
C GLY A 96 -8.70 10.09 -7.72
N GLU A 97 -8.17 11.29 -8.00
CA GLU A 97 -8.25 11.91 -9.33
C GLU A 97 -7.35 11.22 -10.36
N ALA A 98 -6.11 10.92 -9.97
CA ALA A 98 -5.12 10.32 -10.86
C ALA A 98 -4.23 9.31 -10.13
N CYS A 99 -3.48 8.53 -10.92
CA CYS A 99 -2.54 7.53 -10.43
C CYS A 99 -1.26 7.55 -11.27
N VAL A 100 -0.11 7.34 -10.62
CA VAL A 100 1.15 6.99 -11.29
C VAL A 100 1.68 5.68 -10.72
N THR A 101 2.05 4.76 -11.62
CA THR A 101 2.63 3.47 -11.23
C THR A 101 4.15 3.54 -11.10
N ALA A 102 4.71 2.65 -10.29
CA ALA A 102 6.16 2.46 -10.11
C ALA A 102 6.50 0.97 -10.15
N CYS A 103 7.78 0.64 -10.33
CA CYS A 103 8.24 -0.76 -10.39
C CYS A 103 8.16 -1.52 -9.05
N SER A 104 7.88 -0.85 -7.92
CA SER A 104 7.58 -1.48 -6.62
C SER A 104 6.88 -0.48 -5.68
N GLY A 105 6.22 -0.97 -4.62
CA GLY A 105 5.66 -0.10 -3.57
C GLY A 105 6.71 0.78 -2.88
N SER A 106 7.90 0.21 -2.61
CA SER A 106 9.05 0.94 -2.05
C SER A 106 9.51 2.08 -2.97
N GLN A 107 9.50 1.87 -4.30
CA GLN A 107 9.81 2.92 -5.27
C GLN A 107 8.70 3.97 -5.40
N ALA A 108 7.43 3.57 -5.27
CA ALA A 108 6.31 4.53 -5.22
C ALA A 108 6.46 5.48 -4.01
N LEU A 109 6.76 4.94 -2.82
CA LEU A 109 7.04 5.73 -1.62
C LEU A 109 8.24 6.68 -1.84
N PHE A 110 9.34 6.14 -2.38
CA PHE A 110 10.54 6.93 -2.63
C PHE A 110 10.27 8.11 -3.58
N GLN A 111 9.60 7.87 -4.70
CA GLN A 111 9.29 8.91 -5.70
C GLN A 111 8.38 9.99 -5.12
N LEU A 112 7.40 9.61 -4.30
CA LEU A 112 6.52 10.56 -3.61
C LEU A 112 7.31 11.47 -2.66
N ILE A 113 8.08 10.90 -1.74
CA ILE A 113 8.86 11.69 -0.77
C ILE A 113 9.88 12.57 -1.49
N PHE A 114 10.57 12.02 -2.49
CA PHE A 114 11.58 12.76 -3.26
C PHE A 114 10.97 13.94 -4.04
N THR A 115 9.73 13.79 -4.52
CA THR A 115 9.00 14.87 -5.21
C THR A 115 8.62 15.97 -4.20
N LEU A 116 8.08 15.60 -3.04
CA LEU A 116 7.51 16.52 -2.05
C LEU A 116 8.55 17.25 -1.18
N ALA A 117 9.58 16.55 -0.72
CA ALA A 117 10.50 17.04 0.30
C ALA A 117 11.81 17.57 -0.31
N ARG A 118 12.39 18.56 0.36
CA ARG A 118 13.69 19.17 0.04
C ARG A 118 14.62 19.07 1.26
N PRO A 119 15.95 19.21 1.07
CA PRO A 119 16.89 19.29 2.19
C PRO A 119 16.45 20.32 3.24
N GLY A 120 16.32 19.89 4.49
CA GLY A 120 15.85 20.68 5.63
C GLY A 120 14.37 20.50 5.99
N ASP A 121 13.59 19.84 5.13
CA ASP A 121 12.19 19.48 5.39
C ASP A 121 12.06 18.24 6.30
N ASN A 122 10.85 17.96 6.78
CA ASN A 122 10.55 16.73 7.51
C ASN A 122 9.25 16.03 7.06
N VAL A 123 9.16 14.74 7.40
CA VAL A 123 7.97 13.89 7.24
C VAL A 123 7.61 13.31 8.61
N VAL A 124 6.32 13.30 8.95
CA VAL A 124 5.81 12.72 10.20
C VAL A 124 5.20 11.36 9.91
N THR A 125 5.60 10.34 10.66
CA THR A 125 5.12 8.94 10.52
C THR A 125 5.20 8.22 11.86
N THR A 126 5.05 6.89 11.87
CA THR A 126 5.20 6.03 13.06
C THR A 126 6.18 4.90 12.78
N LEU A 127 6.59 4.17 13.83
CA LEU A 127 7.32 2.91 13.69
C LEU A 127 6.45 1.77 13.14
N ASN A 128 5.14 2.00 13.01
CA ASN A 128 4.15 1.01 12.58
C ASN A 128 4.05 1.02 11.05
N THR A 129 5.19 0.92 10.38
CA THR A 129 5.33 0.98 8.92
C THR A 129 6.15 -0.19 8.41
N PHE A 130 5.97 -0.55 7.14
CA PHE A 130 6.71 -1.63 6.51
C PHE A 130 8.24 -1.37 6.52
N GLY A 131 9.01 -2.45 6.68
CA GLY A 131 10.45 -2.39 6.92
C GLY A 131 11.28 -1.63 5.90
N GLU A 132 11.02 -1.76 4.60
CA GLU A 132 11.75 -1.00 3.58
C GLU A 132 11.42 0.50 3.66
N GLY A 133 10.18 0.86 4.01
CA GLY A 133 9.75 2.23 4.23
C GLY A 133 10.40 2.81 5.49
N TYR A 134 10.50 2.02 6.57
CA TYR A 134 11.28 2.36 7.75
C TYR A 134 12.75 2.64 7.39
N LYS A 135 13.40 1.79 6.60
CA LYS A 135 14.81 2.01 6.18
C LYS A 135 14.96 3.30 5.36
N GLN A 136 14.00 3.60 4.50
CA GLN A 136 13.99 4.86 3.76
C GLN A 136 13.91 6.07 4.71
N ALA A 137 13.00 6.00 5.69
CA ALA A 137 12.75 7.05 6.67
C ALA A 137 13.88 7.25 7.68
N ALA A 138 14.45 6.16 8.22
CA ALA A 138 15.42 6.20 9.30
C ALA A 138 16.87 6.46 8.85
N SER A 139 17.20 6.16 7.59
CA SER A 139 18.58 6.26 7.08
C SER A 139 18.68 6.94 5.72
N ILE A 140 17.99 6.44 4.68
CA ILE A 140 18.26 6.88 3.30
C ILE A 140 17.96 8.37 3.10
N PHE A 141 16.75 8.83 3.46
CA PHE A 141 16.37 10.23 3.29
C PHE A 141 17.12 11.18 4.23
N PRO A 142 17.29 10.87 5.54
CA PRO A 142 18.10 11.69 6.42
C PRO A 142 19.54 11.86 5.92
N GLU A 143 20.23 10.75 5.58
CA GLU A 143 21.65 10.79 5.24
C GLU A 143 21.92 11.36 3.84
N ARG A 144 21.07 11.04 2.86
CA ARG A 144 21.34 11.40 1.44
C ARG A 144 20.62 12.67 1.00
N CYS A 145 19.50 13.00 1.62
CA CYS A 145 18.66 14.13 1.21
C CYS A 145 18.51 15.18 2.30
N ASN A 146 19.05 14.97 3.52
CA ASN A 146 18.84 15.86 4.67
C ASN A 146 17.34 16.12 4.92
N VAL A 147 16.51 15.08 4.79
CA VAL A 147 15.08 15.11 5.09
C VAL A 147 14.86 14.30 6.36
N GLU A 148 14.38 14.96 7.41
CA GLU A 148 14.16 14.36 8.73
C GLU A 148 12.85 13.55 8.74
N PHE A 149 12.83 12.41 9.43
CA PHE A 149 11.61 11.68 9.74
C PHE A 149 11.33 11.72 11.23
N ARG A 150 10.13 12.14 11.60
CA ARG A 150 9.65 12.20 12.98
C ARG A 150 8.70 11.07 13.25
N PHE A 151 9.10 10.17 14.15
CA PHE A 151 8.33 8.99 14.51
C PHE A 151 7.45 9.29 15.73
N VAL A 152 6.15 9.41 15.52
CA VAL A 152 5.14 9.49 16.57
C VAL A 152 5.10 8.16 17.32
N ARG A 153 5.46 8.17 18.60
CA ARG A 153 5.51 6.96 19.44
C ARG A 153 4.12 6.48 19.86
N ASP A 154 3.27 7.39 20.33
CA ASP A 154 1.87 7.11 20.63
C ASP A 154 0.98 7.48 19.43
N PHE A 155 0.86 6.56 18.48
CA PHE A 155 0.06 6.74 17.28
C PHE A 155 -1.45 6.85 17.55
N THR A 156 -1.91 6.51 18.77
CA THR A 156 -3.32 6.62 19.15
C THR A 156 -3.67 8.02 19.66
N SER A 157 -2.67 8.82 20.03
CA SER A 157 -2.85 10.19 20.49
C SER A 157 -2.78 11.19 19.34
N LEU A 158 -3.93 11.79 18.99
CA LEU A 158 -4.01 12.87 17.99
C LEU A 158 -3.19 14.10 18.40
N GLU A 159 -3.00 14.32 19.70
CA GLU A 159 -2.12 15.40 20.20
C GLU A 159 -0.65 15.10 19.89
N ALA A 160 -0.21 13.84 20.01
CA ALA A 160 1.15 13.46 19.67
C ALA A 160 1.45 13.65 18.17
N TRP A 161 0.46 13.39 17.30
CA TRP A 161 0.54 13.73 15.88
C TRP A 161 0.67 15.24 15.66
N ASP A 162 -0.16 16.05 16.31
CA ASP A 162 -0.14 17.51 16.17
C ASP A 162 1.19 18.13 16.62
N GLN A 163 1.76 17.64 17.73
CA GLN A 163 3.04 18.09 18.26
C GLN A 163 4.23 17.76 17.35
N ALA A 164 4.14 16.71 16.53
CA ALA A 164 5.21 16.31 15.63
C ALA A 164 5.29 17.19 14.36
N ILE A 165 4.19 17.85 14.00
CA ILE A 165 4.05 18.65 12.77
C ILE A 165 4.53 20.10 13.01
N ASP A 166 5.42 20.59 12.15
CA ASP A 166 5.90 21.97 12.16
C ASP A 166 5.84 22.63 10.76
N GLY A 167 6.31 23.87 10.65
CA GLY A 167 6.29 24.62 9.38
C GLY A 167 7.18 24.05 8.25
N ARG A 168 7.98 23.03 8.54
CA ARG A 168 8.84 22.32 7.56
C ARG A 168 8.28 20.93 7.21
N THR A 169 7.21 20.49 7.86
CA THR A 169 6.59 19.20 7.55
C THR A 169 5.94 19.24 6.17
N LYS A 170 6.27 18.26 5.31
CA LYS A 170 5.74 18.15 3.94
C LYS A 170 4.72 17.04 3.75
N LEU A 171 4.70 16.08 4.66
CA LEU A 171 3.84 14.91 4.57
C LEU A 171 3.60 14.32 5.96
N VAL A 172 2.36 13.91 6.22
CA VAL A 172 2.04 12.93 7.26
C VAL A 172 1.82 11.58 6.56
N TRP A 173 2.45 10.52 7.04
CA TRP A 173 2.37 9.17 6.49
C TRP A 173 1.83 8.19 7.52
N VAL A 174 0.78 7.45 7.16
CA VAL A 174 0.18 6.38 7.96
C VAL A 174 0.14 5.08 7.15
N GLU A 175 0.47 3.94 7.77
CA GLU A 175 0.10 2.61 7.28
C GLU A 175 -0.95 2.03 8.23
N THR A 176 -2.10 1.58 7.72
CA THR A 176 -3.18 1.04 8.57
C THR A 176 -4.08 0.04 7.82
N PRO A 177 -4.23 -1.21 8.32
CA PRO A 177 -3.51 -1.78 9.47
C PRO A 177 -2.01 -1.94 9.20
N SER A 178 -1.20 -1.74 10.24
CA SER A 178 0.27 -1.85 10.14
C SER A 178 0.75 -3.28 9.91
N ASN A 179 1.86 -3.44 9.20
CA ASN A 179 2.61 -4.69 9.13
C ASN A 179 3.80 -4.64 10.10
N PRO A 180 3.98 -5.63 11.01
CA PRO A 180 3.32 -6.93 11.09
C PRO A 180 2.30 -7.05 12.24
N CYS A 181 2.08 -6.00 13.02
CA CYS A 181 1.32 -6.04 14.27
C CYS A 181 -0.15 -5.62 14.13
N LEU A 182 -0.59 -5.24 12.92
CA LEU A 182 -1.98 -4.97 12.56
C LEU A 182 -2.62 -3.87 13.43
N GLN A 183 -1.80 -2.93 13.92
CA GLN A 183 -2.30 -1.77 14.63
C GLN A 183 -3.09 -0.89 13.65
N VAL A 184 -4.20 -0.34 14.13
CA VAL A 184 -5.12 0.47 13.33
C VAL A 184 -5.02 1.92 13.77
N THR A 185 -4.66 2.80 12.84
CA THR A 185 -4.57 4.25 13.07
C THR A 185 -5.85 4.94 12.60
N ASP A 186 -6.32 5.93 13.35
CA ASP A 186 -7.52 6.71 13.02
C ASP A 186 -7.23 7.66 11.85
N ILE A 187 -7.62 7.26 10.64
CA ILE A 187 -7.34 8.02 9.42
C ILE A 187 -7.99 9.41 9.50
N GLN A 188 -9.25 9.47 9.94
CA GLN A 188 -10.00 10.72 9.98
C GLN A 188 -9.40 11.69 11.00
N GLY A 189 -9.13 11.21 12.22
CA GLY A 189 -8.53 12.05 13.25
C GLY A 189 -7.16 12.59 12.84
N VAL A 190 -6.31 11.76 12.22
CA VAL A 190 -4.99 12.19 11.74
C VAL A 190 -5.09 13.15 10.56
N ALA A 191 -6.03 12.92 9.62
CA ALA A 191 -6.29 13.85 8.52
C ALA A 191 -6.66 15.24 9.04
N GLU A 192 -7.60 15.31 9.98
CA GLU A 192 -8.03 16.57 10.59
C GLU A 192 -6.86 17.32 11.27
N VAL A 193 -5.96 16.60 11.94
CA VAL A 193 -4.74 17.18 12.54
C VAL A 193 -3.80 17.72 11.46
N ALA A 194 -3.49 16.92 10.44
CA ALA A 194 -2.58 17.29 9.36
C ALA A 194 -3.10 18.51 8.57
N HIS A 195 -4.39 18.52 8.24
CA HIS A 195 -5.02 19.59 7.47
C HIS A 195 -5.05 20.92 8.22
N ARG A 196 -5.29 20.91 9.55
CA ARG A 196 -5.18 22.14 10.38
C ARG A 196 -3.79 22.76 10.34
N ARG A 197 -2.75 21.95 10.10
CA ARG A 197 -1.36 22.39 9.94
C ARG A 197 -0.98 22.68 8.48
N GLY A 198 -1.90 22.48 7.53
CA GLY A 198 -1.65 22.67 6.11
C GLY A 198 -0.71 21.63 5.51
N VAL A 199 -0.78 20.38 5.98
CA VAL A 199 0.06 19.27 5.53
C VAL A 199 -0.84 18.14 4.99
N PRO A 200 -0.53 17.53 3.83
CA PRO A 200 -1.30 16.41 3.31
C PRO A 200 -1.07 15.13 4.12
N LEU A 201 -2.10 14.30 4.20
CA LEU A 201 -2.03 12.93 4.72
C LEU A 201 -1.91 11.94 3.55
N MET A 202 -0.89 11.08 3.62
CA MET A 202 -0.76 9.88 2.82
C MET A 202 -1.05 8.62 3.64
N VAL A 203 -1.90 7.75 3.09
CA VAL A 203 -2.19 6.43 3.67
C VAL A 203 -1.66 5.33 2.77
N ASP A 204 -0.78 4.48 3.32
CA ASP A 204 -0.45 3.19 2.72
C ASP A 204 -1.62 2.23 2.96
N ASN A 205 -2.39 1.98 1.91
CA ASN A 205 -3.60 1.16 1.93
C ASN A 205 -3.33 -0.28 1.48
N THR A 206 -2.06 -0.71 1.42
CA THR A 206 -1.65 -2.01 0.86
C THR A 206 -2.31 -3.20 1.57
N THR A 207 -2.43 -3.15 2.90
CA THR A 207 -2.95 -4.27 3.72
C THR A 207 -4.46 -4.44 3.55
N ALA A 208 -5.21 -3.33 3.58
CA ALA A 208 -6.66 -3.36 3.47
C ALA A 208 -7.15 -3.44 2.02
N THR A 209 -6.40 -2.82 1.09
CA THR A 209 -6.75 -2.63 -0.33
C THR A 209 -7.98 -1.73 -0.50
N PRO A 210 -8.26 -1.22 -1.72
CA PRO A 210 -9.47 -0.44 -1.94
C PRO A 210 -10.74 -1.27 -1.79
N ALA A 211 -10.67 -2.61 -1.69
CA ALA A 211 -11.85 -3.45 -1.49
C ALA A 211 -12.39 -3.37 -0.05
N LEU A 212 -11.54 -3.06 0.95
CA LEU A 212 -11.91 -3.10 2.36
C LEU A 212 -11.83 -1.74 3.07
N GLN A 213 -11.02 -0.80 2.59
CA GLN A 213 -10.86 0.52 3.22
C GLN A 213 -10.75 1.61 2.15
N LYS A 214 -11.38 2.76 2.40
CA LYS A 214 -11.41 3.93 1.50
C LYS A 214 -10.79 5.14 2.20
N PRO A 215 -9.46 5.28 2.25
CA PRO A 215 -8.86 6.34 3.06
C PRO A 215 -9.19 7.75 2.55
N ILE A 216 -9.43 7.94 1.24
CA ILE A 216 -9.86 9.23 0.69
C ILE A 216 -11.20 9.69 1.29
N GLU A 217 -12.15 8.76 1.48
CA GLU A 217 -13.45 9.06 2.13
C GLU A 217 -13.29 9.44 3.61
N LEU A 218 -12.15 9.08 4.20
CA LEU A 218 -11.78 9.37 5.59
C LEU A 218 -10.84 10.58 5.71
N GLY A 219 -10.56 11.29 4.61
CA GLY A 219 -9.75 12.52 4.62
C GLY A 219 -8.30 12.37 4.20
N ALA A 220 -7.85 11.19 3.75
CA ALA A 220 -6.52 11.07 3.14
C ALA A 220 -6.46 11.83 1.80
N ASP A 221 -5.35 12.51 1.54
CA ASP A 221 -5.11 13.22 0.28
C ASP A 221 -4.41 12.32 -0.75
N ILE A 222 -3.58 11.38 -0.27
CA ILE A 222 -2.71 10.55 -1.09
C ILE A 222 -2.81 9.09 -0.63
N ILE A 223 -2.86 8.17 -1.58
CA ILE A 223 -2.81 6.73 -1.30
C ILE A 223 -1.52 6.15 -1.86
N LEU A 224 -0.84 5.36 -1.05
CA LEU A 224 0.27 4.51 -1.47
C LEU A 224 -0.22 3.05 -1.54
N LEU A 225 0.21 2.35 -2.59
CA LEU A 225 -0.07 0.92 -2.75
C LEU A 225 1.18 0.15 -3.16
N SER A 226 1.39 -1.01 -2.54
CA SER A 226 2.16 -2.10 -3.15
C SER A 226 1.22 -3.01 -3.94
N LEU A 227 1.35 -2.98 -5.28
CA LEU A 227 0.56 -3.83 -6.17
C LEU A 227 0.87 -5.32 -5.97
N THR A 228 2.07 -5.62 -5.48
CA THR A 228 2.63 -6.97 -5.29
C THR A 228 1.87 -7.85 -4.29
N LYS A 229 1.09 -7.22 -3.40
CA LYS A 229 0.45 -7.91 -2.28
C LYS A 229 -0.93 -8.42 -2.67
N PHE A 230 -1.95 -8.12 -1.88
CA PHE A 230 -3.32 -8.53 -2.13
C PHE A 230 -3.89 -8.08 -3.48
N LEU A 231 -3.39 -6.98 -4.07
CA LEU A 231 -3.85 -6.55 -5.39
C LEU A 231 -3.46 -7.57 -6.47
N CYS A 232 -2.18 -7.98 -6.52
CA CYS A 232 -1.68 -9.04 -7.41
C CYS A 232 -2.23 -10.41 -7.02
N GLY A 233 -2.20 -10.75 -5.73
CA GLY A 233 -2.86 -11.96 -5.22
C GLY A 233 -2.10 -13.27 -5.43
N ASN A 234 -0.98 -13.30 -6.15
CA ASN A 234 -0.29 -14.56 -6.47
C ASN A 234 1.24 -14.43 -6.64
N ALA A 235 1.82 -13.29 -6.24
CA ALA A 235 3.26 -13.01 -6.27
C ALA A 235 3.91 -13.09 -7.67
N THR A 236 3.18 -12.76 -8.74
CA THR A 236 3.72 -12.70 -10.11
C THR A 236 4.13 -11.30 -10.55
N VAL A 237 3.70 -10.24 -9.85
CA VAL A 237 3.98 -8.84 -10.20
C VAL A 237 4.69 -8.11 -9.07
N LEU A 238 5.84 -7.51 -9.36
CA LEU A 238 6.43 -6.47 -8.52
C LEU A 238 5.97 -5.10 -9.02
N GLY A 239 5.33 -4.30 -8.16
CA GLY A 239 4.77 -3.02 -8.56
C GLY A 239 4.31 -2.16 -7.39
N GLY A 240 4.17 -0.86 -7.65
CA GLY A 240 3.63 0.12 -6.72
C GLY A 240 2.80 1.17 -7.44
N ALA A 241 2.04 1.94 -6.68
CA ALA A 241 1.27 3.07 -7.19
C ALA A 241 1.12 4.17 -6.15
N VAL A 242 1.06 5.41 -6.63
CA VAL A 242 0.61 6.58 -5.88
C VAL A 242 -0.66 7.08 -6.52
N ILE A 243 -1.71 7.30 -5.72
CA ILE A 243 -3.00 7.85 -6.14
C ILE A 243 -3.21 9.16 -5.37
N GLY A 244 -3.73 10.20 -6.01
CA GLY A 244 -3.93 11.50 -5.38
C GLY A 244 -4.39 12.58 -6.36
N PRO A 245 -4.19 13.87 -6.01
CA PRO A 245 -4.53 14.98 -6.88
C PRO A 245 -3.78 14.92 -8.21
N GLU A 246 -4.44 15.27 -9.32
CA GLU A 246 -3.82 15.20 -10.66
C GLU A 246 -2.50 15.98 -10.74
N GLY A 247 -2.46 17.17 -10.15
CA GLY A 247 -1.25 18.00 -10.12
C GLY A 247 -0.04 17.32 -9.45
N LEU A 248 -0.26 16.57 -8.37
CA LEU A 248 0.82 15.81 -7.70
C LEU A 248 1.28 14.64 -8.57
N ILE A 249 0.33 13.91 -9.14
CA ILE A 249 0.61 12.72 -9.95
C ILE A 249 1.41 13.09 -11.19
N GLU A 250 1.05 14.20 -11.84
CA GLU A 250 1.80 14.71 -12.99
C GLU A 250 3.17 15.29 -12.58
N ASP A 251 3.30 15.92 -11.40
CA ASP A 251 4.61 16.32 -10.88
C ASP A 251 5.53 15.10 -10.69
N ILE A 252 5.06 14.05 -10.02
CA ILE A 252 5.81 12.79 -9.86
C ILE A 252 6.20 12.22 -11.23
N ARG A 253 5.24 12.10 -12.17
CA ARG A 253 5.47 11.52 -13.49
C ARG A 253 6.56 12.24 -14.27
N TRP A 254 6.45 13.57 -14.35
CA TRP A 254 7.27 14.37 -15.27
C TRP A 254 8.54 14.93 -14.65
N ASN A 255 8.60 15.12 -13.33
CA ASN A 255 9.81 15.62 -12.66
C ASN A 255 10.61 14.51 -11.94
N THR A 256 10.03 13.32 -11.72
CA THR A 256 10.72 12.22 -11.04
C THR A 256 10.76 10.94 -11.88
N THR A 257 9.60 10.34 -12.19
CA THR A 257 9.52 9.03 -12.86
C THR A 257 10.22 9.03 -14.22
N GLU A 258 10.04 10.09 -15.02
CA GLU A 258 10.65 10.22 -16.34
C GLU A 258 12.19 10.23 -16.31
N PHE A 259 12.80 10.71 -15.23
CA PHE A 259 14.25 10.83 -15.13
C PHE A 259 14.89 9.68 -14.34
N VAL A 260 14.19 9.16 -13.33
CA VAL A 260 14.65 7.99 -12.56
C VAL A 260 14.40 6.69 -13.33
N GLY A 261 13.30 6.59 -14.09
CA GLY A 261 12.98 5.45 -14.95
C GLY A 261 12.47 4.20 -14.24
N ALA A 262 12.10 4.30 -12.96
CA ALA A 262 11.59 3.19 -12.15
C ALA A 262 10.10 2.90 -12.41
N ILE A 263 9.78 2.42 -13.63
CA ILE A 263 8.41 2.27 -14.16
C ILE A 263 7.89 0.84 -14.11
N LEU A 264 6.56 0.68 -14.02
CA LEU A 264 5.88 -0.59 -14.26
C LEU A 264 5.81 -0.87 -15.76
N GLN A 265 6.03 -2.13 -16.16
CA GLN A 265 6.03 -2.54 -17.57
C GLN A 265 4.60 -2.93 -18.05
N PRO A 266 4.30 -2.84 -19.37
CA PRO A 266 2.95 -3.08 -19.89
C PRO A 266 2.40 -4.49 -19.61
N PHE A 267 3.24 -5.52 -19.60
CA PHE A 267 2.81 -6.89 -19.33
C PHE A 267 2.35 -7.07 -17.87
N GLU A 268 3.11 -6.55 -16.92
CA GLU A 268 2.78 -6.53 -15.50
C GLU A 268 1.51 -5.71 -15.26
N ALA A 269 1.37 -4.56 -15.94
CA ALA A 269 0.15 -3.78 -15.85
C ALA A 269 -1.07 -4.56 -16.36
N TRP A 270 -0.92 -5.29 -17.46
CA TRP A 270 -1.98 -6.16 -17.98
C TRP A 270 -2.35 -7.27 -17.01
N LEU A 271 -1.37 -7.96 -16.40
CA LEU A 271 -1.63 -8.97 -15.36
C LEU A 271 -2.41 -8.37 -14.18
N MET A 272 -2.01 -7.18 -13.71
CA MET A 272 -2.72 -6.49 -12.65
C MET A 272 -4.17 -6.18 -13.03
N LEU A 273 -4.43 -5.74 -14.26
CA LEU A 273 -5.79 -5.50 -14.74
C LEU A 273 -6.67 -6.75 -14.62
N GLN A 274 -6.14 -7.94 -14.95
CA GLN A 274 -6.85 -9.21 -14.79
C GLN A 274 -7.08 -9.57 -13.31
N TYR A 275 -6.08 -9.32 -12.45
CA TYR A 275 -6.18 -9.68 -11.03
C TYR A 275 -7.14 -8.78 -10.24
N LEU A 276 -7.30 -7.52 -10.66
CA LEU A 276 -8.22 -6.57 -10.02
C LEU A 276 -9.69 -6.98 -10.19
N GLU A 277 -10.05 -7.69 -11.27
CA GLU A 277 -11.43 -8.12 -11.56
C GLU A 277 -12.03 -9.01 -10.46
N THR A 278 -11.18 -9.72 -9.72
CA THR A 278 -11.58 -10.64 -8.63
C THR A 278 -11.17 -10.14 -7.25
N LEU A 279 -10.68 -8.90 -7.13
CA LEU A 279 -10.10 -8.39 -5.89
C LEU A 279 -11.08 -8.47 -4.71
N SER A 280 -12.33 -8.01 -4.89
CA SER A 280 -13.34 -8.04 -3.83
C SER A 280 -13.64 -9.46 -3.35
N LEU A 281 -13.85 -10.40 -4.27
CA LEU A 281 -14.11 -11.81 -3.99
C LEU A 281 -12.95 -12.45 -3.21
N ARG A 282 -11.71 -12.17 -3.62
CA ARG A 282 -10.51 -12.67 -2.93
C ARG A 282 -10.40 -12.07 -1.54
N MET A 283 -10.59 -10.76 -1.39
CA MET A 283 -10.49 -10.08 -0.09
C MET A 283 -11.58 -10.52 0.89
N GLU A 284 -12.78 -10.81 0.41
CA GLU A 284 -13.85 -11.41 1.22
C GLU A 284 -13.42 -12.78 1.75
N ARG A 285 -12.96 -13.68 0.87
CA ARG A 285 -12.50 -15.01 1.27
C ARG A 285 -11.30 -14.96 2.21
N HIS A 286 -10.32 -14.10 1.94
CA HIS A 286 -9.19 -13.85 2.84
C HIS A 286 -9.66 -13.43 4.23
N SER A 287 -10.60 -12.48 4.31
CA SER A 287 -11.13 -11.97 5.58
C SER A 287 -11.89 -13.05 6.36
N GLN A 288 -12.71 -13.85 5.68
CA GLN A 288 -13.46 -14.96 6.27
C GLN A 288 -12.51 -16.04 6.83
N ASN A 289 -11.52 -16.44 6.04
CA ASN A 289 -10.53 -17.44 6.47
C ASN A 289 -9.69 -16.90 7.64
N ALA A 290 -9.19 -15.67 7.55
CA ALA A 290 -8.37 -15.07 8.59
C ALA A 290 -9.11 -14.89 9.91
N GLN A 291 -10.40 -14.53 9.87
CA GLN A 291 -11.24 -14.46 11.07
C GLN A 291 -11.27 -15.80 11.82
N ARG A 292 -11.56 -16.89 11.10
CA ARG A 292 -11.63 -18.24 11.69
C ARG A 292 -10.27 -18.70 12.22
N VAL A 293 -9.19 -18.41 11.50
CA VAL A 293 -7.82 -18.73 11.95
C VAL A 293 -7.46 -17.92 13.20
N ALA A 294 -7.78 -16.63 13.24
CA ALA A 294 -7.51 -15.77 14.40
C ALA A 294 -8.28 -16.25 15.65
N GLU A 295 -9.54 -16.65 15.50
CA GLU A 295 -10.37 -17.21 16.58
C GLU A 295 -9.81 -18.53 17.12
N PHE A 296 -9.37 -19.42 16.23
CA PHE A 296 -8.69 -20.66 16.62
C PHE A 296 -7.40 -20.37 17.41
N LEU A 297 -6.52 -19.52 16.87
CA LEU A 297 -5.26 -19.15 17.51
C LEU A 297 -5.48 -18.45 18.86
N SER A 298 -6.51 -17.61 18.95
CA SER A 298 -6.90 -16.89 20.18
C SER A 298 -7.28 -17.83 21.32
N GLN A 299 -7.70 -19.06 21.03
CA GLN A 299 -8.13 -20.04 22.02
C GLN A 299 -7.07 -21.12 22.27
N HIS A 300 -5.99 -21.15 21.47
CA HIS A 300 -5.01 -22.22 21.52
C HIS A 300 -4.01 -22.03 22.68
N PRO A 301 -3.79 -23.04 23.56
CA PRO A 301 -3.02 -22.89 24.81
C PRO A 301 -1.53 -22.59 24.61
N LYS A 302 -1.00 -22.84 23.41
CA LYS A 302 0.40 -22.54 23.05
C LYS A 302 0.59 -21.21 22.30
N VAL A 303 -0.46 -20.39 22.20
CA VAL A 303 -0.40 -19.05 21.61
C VAL A 303 -0.56 -18.02 22.72
N ARG A 304 0.39 -17.10 22.83
CA ARG A 304 0.41 -16.05 23.88
C ARG A 304 -0.45 -14.85 23.52
N GLN A 305 -0.46 -14.48 22.24
CA GLN A 305 -1.11 -13.28 21.73
C GLN A 305 -1.48 -13.48 20.26
N VAL A 306 -2.58 -12.87 19.84
CA VAL A 306 -2.98 -12.78 18.43
C VAL A 306 -3.27 -11.31 18.11
N ASN A 307 -2.66 -10.80 17.04
CA ASN A 307 -2.90 -9.48 16.49
C ASN A 307 -3.77 -9.64 15.24
N TYR A 308 -5.06 -9.37 15.40
CA TYR A 308 -6.00 -9.34 14.29
C TYR A 308 -7.15 -8.37 14.62
N PRO A 309 -7.43 -7.35 13.79
CA PRO A 309 -8.44 -6.33 14.08
C PRO A 309 -9.86 -6.87 14.24
N GLY A 310 -10.13 -8.08 13.71
CA GLY A 310 -11.42 -8.75 13.83
C GLY A 310 -11.67 -9.47 15.16
N LEU A 311 -10.69 -9.51 16.06
CA LEU A 311 -10.89 -10.07 17.40
C LEU A 311 -11.42 -9.01 18.38
N PRO A 312 -12.34 -9.36 19.30
CA PRO A 312 -12.94 -8.41 20.23
C PRO A 312 -11.95 -7.83 21.25
N ASN A 313 -10.83 -8.52 21.51
CA ASN A 313 -9.76 -8.08 22.40
C ASN A 313 -8.68 -7.24 21.69
N HIS A 314 -8.79 -7.00 20.38
CA HIS A 314 -7.87 -6.13 19.68
C HIS A 314 -8.05 -4.67 20.19
N PRO A 315 -6.98 -3.95 20.58
CA PRO A 315 -7.13 -2.63 21.20
C PRO A 315 -7.90 -1.61 20.35
N GLN A 316 -7.79 -1.72 19.02
CA GLN A 316 -8.49 -0.85 18.07
C GLN A 316 -9.66 -1.54 17.32
N ALA A 317 -10.26 -2.61 17.86
CA ALA A 317 -11.34 -3.35 17.18
C ALA A 317 -12.54 -2.47 16.77
N GLU A 318 -12.95 -1.56 17.65
CA GLU A 318 -14.04 -0.61 17.35
C GLU A 318 -13.66 0.33 16.20
N LEU A 319 -12.45 0.88 16.22
CA LEU A 319 -11.96 1.77 15.17
C LEU A 319 -11.88 1.04 13.82
N ALA A 320 -11.34 -0.18 13.81
CA ALA A 320 -11.27 -1.01 12.61
C ALA A 320 -12.66 -1.22 12.00
N ARG A 321 -13.67 -1.56 12.82
CA ARG A 321 -15.06 -1.73 12.37
C ARG A 321 -15.68 -0.44 11.82
N ARG A 322 -15.27 0.74 12.30
CA ARG A 322 -15.76 2.02 11.77
C ARG A 322 -15.17 2.39 10.42
N GLN A 323 -13.89 2.08 10.19
CA GLN A 323 -13.16 2.56 9.00
C GLN A 323 -12.90 1.49 7.93
N MET A 324 -13.09 0.20 8.25
CA MET A 324 -12.88 -0.93 7.34
C MET A 324 -14.17 -1.75 7.19
N ARG A 325 -14.43 -2.23 5.98
CA ARG A 325 -15.55 -3.13 5.65
C ARG A 325 -15.33 -4.56 6.17
N ALA A 326 -14.08 -5.01 6.22
CA ALA A 326 -13.66 -6.29 6.79
C ALA A 326 -12.17 -6.22 7.20
N ASN A 327 -11.69 -7.20 7.96
CA ASN A 327 -10.41 -7.13 8.66
C ASN A 327 -9.19 -7.62 7.84
N GLY A 328 -9.40 -8.10 6.60
CA GLY A 328 -8.33 -8.51 5.69
C GLY A 328 -7.76 -9.90 5.97
N GLY A 329 -6.79 -10.33 5.16
CA GLY A 329 -6.19 -11.68 5.21
C GLY A 329 -4.91 -11.80 6.03
N LEU A 330 -4.47 -10.72 6.69
CA LEU A 330 -3.19 -10.67 7.39
C LEU A 330 -3.42 -10.67 8.91
N LEU A 331 -2.70 -11.52 9.62
CA LEU A 331 -2.66 -11.56 11.09
C LEU A 331 -1.25 -11.86 11.57
N SER A 332 -1.01 -11.67 12.86
CA SER A 332 0.18 -12.22 13.51
C SER A 332 -0.15 -12.82 14.86
N PHE A 333 0.70 -13.72 15.35
CA PHE A 333 0.53 -14.36 16.64
C PHE A 333 1.88 -14.66 17.29
N VAL A 334 1.90 -14.73 18.61
CA VAL A 334 3.12 -14.92 19.39
C VAL A 334 3.13 -16.30 20.02
N VAL A 335 4.22 -17.05 19.82
CA VAL A 335 4.45 -18.35 20.46
C VAL A 335 5.45 -18.23 21.63
N PRO A 336 5.48 -19.17 22.59
CA PRO A 336 6.50 -19.18 23.65
C PRO A 336 7.91 -19.47 23.10
N ASN A 337 8.93 -19.31 23.96
CA ASN A 337 10.34 -19.60 23.66
C ASN A 337 10.97 -18.71 22.55
N GLY A 338 10.40 -17.53 22.32
CA GLY A 338 10.93 -16.54 21.39
C GLY A 338 11.23 -17.11 20.01
N MET A 339 12.38 -16.75 19.45
CA MET A 339 12.79 -17.12 18.10
C MET A 339 12.93 -18.64 17.91
N GLU A 340 13.35 -19.37 18.93
CA GLU A 340 13.46 -20.85 18.85
C GLU A 340 12.07 -21.49 18.72
N GLY A 341 11.10 -21.02 19.51
CA GLY A 341 9.71 -21.46 19.39
C GLY A 341 9.11 -21.12 18.03
N ALA A 342 9.31 -19.89 17.56
CA ALA A 342 8.84 -19.48 16.23
C ALA A 342 9.44 -20.35 15.12
N ALA A 343 10.75 -20.60 15.15
CA ALA A 343 11.43 -21.47 14.20
C ALA A 343 10.90 -22.91 14.23
N ARG A 344 10.66 -23.46 15.43
CA ARG A 344 10.11 -24.81 15.60
C ARG A 344 8.71 -24.95 14.99
N VAL A 345 7.83 -23.98 15.20
CA VAL A 345 6.49 -23.97 14.58
C VAL A 345 6.61 -23.84 13.06
N MET A 346 7.35 -22.83 12.59
CA MET A 346 7.46 -22.55 11.15
C MET A 346 8.08 -23.70 10.36
N ASN A 347 9.07 -24.39 10.92
CA ASN A 347 9.68 -25.57 10.30
C ASN A 347 8.79 -26.82 10.36
N SER A 348 7.70 -26.79 11.15
CA SER A 348 6.78 -27.92 11.30
C SER A 348 5.58 -27.86 10.35
N PHE A 349 5.35 -26.73 9.66
CA PHE A 349 4.27 -26.59 8.69
C PHE A 349 4.43 -27.56 7.51
N ARG A 350 3.29 -28.08 7.03
CA ARG A 350 3.20 -29.00 5.89
C ARG A 350 2.45 -28.39 4.71
N LEU A 351 1.61 -27.40 4.97
CA LEU A 351 0.83 -26.64 3.99
C LEU A 351 1.34 -25.19 3.93
N ILE A 352 1.45 -24.55 5.09
CA ILE A 352 1.81 -23.13 5.19
C ILE A 352 3.27 -22.95 4.77
N THR A 353 3.50 -22.10 3.76
CA THR A 353 4.84 -21.89 3.21
C THR A 353 5.55 -20.72 3.89
N HIS A 354 6.81 -20.88 4.26
CA HIS A 354 7.63 -19.75 4.70
C HIS A 354 8.03 -18.87 3.50
N ALA A 355 7.49 -17.66 3.40
CA ALA A 355 7.79 -16.70 2.34
C ALA A 355 7.65 -15.24 2.81
N VAL A 356 8.52 -14.36 2.35
CA VAL A 356 8.65 -12.97 2.86
C VAL A 356 7.51 -12.02 2.43
N THR A 357 6.72 -12.41 1.43
CA THR A 357 5.59 -11.62 0.93
C THR A 357 4.31 -11.84 1.77
N PHE A 358 3.22 -11.17 1.40
CA PHE A 358 1.86 -11.42 1.91
C PHE A 358 0.83 -11.11 0.83
N GLY A 359 -0.41 -11.51 1.09
CA GLY A 359 -1.54 -11.28 0.20
C GLY A 359 -1.57 -12.19 -1.01
N THR A 360 -0.99 -13.38 -0.89
CA THR A 360 -1.06 -14.43 -1.92
C THR A 360 -2.28 -15.32 -1.73
N SER A 361 -2.74 -15.97 -2.80
CA SER A 361 -3.80 -16.96 -2.77
C SER A 361 -3.44 -18.21 -1.95
N ARG A 362 -2.14 -18.46 -1.76
CA ARG A 362 -1.60 -19.48 -0.87
C ARG A 362 -1.32 -18.90 0.50
N THR A 363 -1.59 -19.67 1.54
CA THR A 363 -1.26 -19.31 2.92
C THR A 363 0.24 -19.35 3.13
N ILE A 364 0.80 -18.22 3.58
CA ILE A 364 2.23 -18.08 3.83
C ILE A 364 2.49 -17.46 5.19
N CYS A 365 3.62 -17.83 5.79
CA CYS A 365 4.09 -17.27 7.05
C CYS A 365 5.49 -16.67 6.90
N MET A 366 5.86 -15.82 7.85
CA MET A 366 7.24 -15.38 8.02
C MET A 366 7.50 -14.86 9.44
N HIS A 367 8.78 -14.75 9.81
CA HIS A 367 9.22 -14.24 11.11
C HIS A 367 9.74 -12.79 11.00
N PRO A 368 9.01 -11.76 11.48
CA PRO A 368 9.31 -10.35 11.19
C PRO A 368 10.70 -9.89 11.59
N ARG A 369 11.16 -10.27 12.78
CA ARG A 369 12.45 -9.84 13.34
C ARG A 369 13.65 -10.22 12.46
N THR A 370 13.63 -11.39 11.84
CA THR A 370 14.79 -11.93 11.09
C THR A 370 14.79 -11.57 9.61
N ILE A 371 13.78 -10.84 9.14
CA ILE A 371 13.60 -10.56 7.71
C ILE A 371 13.19 -9.12 7.51
N THR A 372 11.89 -8.81 7.64
CA THR A 372 11.36 -7.51 7.20
C THR A 372 11.69 -6.39 8.17
N HIS A 373 11.90 -6.69 9.45
CA HIS A 373 12.19 -5.69 10.49
C HIS A 373 13.58 -5.89 11.12
N GLU A 374 14.49 -6.52 10.38
CA GLU A 374 15.88 -6.72 10.81
C GLU A 374 16.64 -5.41 11.00
N HIS A 375 16.21 -4.34 10.31
CA HIS A 375 16.84 -3.02 10.34
C HIS A 375 16.49 -2.18 11.58
N MET A 376 15.52 -2.62 12.39
CA MET A 376 15.13 -1.92 13.62
C MET A 376 16.05 -2.32 14.78
N THR A 377 16.24 -1.42 15.73
CA THR A 377 16.83 -1.75 17.04
C THR A 377 15.86 -2.60 17.88
N GLN A 378 16.34 -3.17 19.00
CA GLN A 378 15.45 -3.90 19.90
C GLN A 378 14.41 -2.97 20.54
N GLU A 379 14.82 -1.78 21.00
CA GLU A 379 13.90 -0.79 21.59
C GLU A 379 12.78 -0.41 20.62
N GLU A 380 13.11 -0.17 19.34
CA GLU A 380 12.11 0.16 18.33
C GLU A 380 11.16 -1.00 18.03
N ARG A 381 11.67 -2.24 18.00
CA ARG A 381 10.81 -3.43 17.85
C ARG A 381 9.88 -3.59 19.03
N ASP A 382 10.37 -3.42 20.25
CA ASP A 382 9.57 -3.50 21.46
C ASP A 382 8.46 -2.43 21.45
N ALA A 383 8.79 -1.20 21.02
CA ALA A 383 7.82 -0.12 20.84
C ALA A 383 6.78 -0.41 19.75
N ALA A 384 7.17 -1.09 18.66
CA ALA A 384 6.26 -1.52 17.60
C ALA A 384 5.48 -2.83 17.92
N GLY A 385 5.74 -3.45 19.08
CA GLY A 385 5.08 -4.69 19.51
C GLY A 385 5.58 -5.96 18.80
N ILE A 386 6.81 -5.94 18.26
CA ILE A 386 7.41 -7.05 17.53
C ILE A 386 8.16 -7.98 18.49
N ASP A 387 7.44 -8.95 19.09
CA ASP A 387 8.02 -9.99 19.95
C ASP A 387 8.93 -10.95 19.16
N ASP A 388 9.96 -11.47 19.82
CA ASP A 388 10.91 -12.44 19.26
C ASP A 388 10.27 -13.77 18.84
N GLY A 389 9.09 -14.10 19.36
CA GLY A 389 8.28 -15.26 18.99
C GLY A 389 7.11 -14.92 18.06
N LEU A 390 7.08 -13.71 17.48
CA LEU A 390 6.01 -13.28 16.58
C LEU A 390 6.10 -13.97 15.22
N ILE A 391 5.03 -14.66 14.81
CA ILE A 391 4.85 -15.20 13.46
C ILE A 391 3.79 -14.37 12.76
N ARG A 392 4.12 -13.80 11.59
CA ARG A 392 3.13 -13.18 10.71
C ARG A 392 2.58 -14.23 9.76
N LEU A 393 1.25 -14.28 9.65
CA LEU A 393 0.53 -15.20 8.77
C LEU A 393 -0.32 -14.41 7.78
N SER A 394 -0.09 -14.66 6.50
CA SER A 394 -0.95 -14.21 5.40
C SER A 394 -1.84 -15.37 5.01
N VAL A 395 -3.09 -15.35 5.46
CA VAL A 395 -4.06 -16.41 5.25
C VAL A 395 -4.56 -16.37 3.81
N GLY A 396 -4.45 -17.50 3.11
CA GLY A 396 -4.78 -17.66 1.70
C GLY A 396 -6.26 -18.00 1.45
N LEU A 397 -6.50 -18.60 0.29
CA LEU A 397 -7.82 -18.96 -0.23
C LEU A 397 -8.11 -20.46 -0.12
N GLU A 398 -7.25 -21.22 0.57
CA GLU A 398 -7.47 -22.65 0.81
C GLU A 398 -8.73 -22.89 1.64
N ASN A 399 -9.13 -24.17 1.73
CA ASN A 399 -10.11 -24.56 2.74
C ASN A 399 -9.51 -24.27 4.13
N VAL A 400 -10.21 -23.45 4.89
CA VAL A 400 -9.75 -22.96 6.20
C VAL A 400 -9.53 -24.09 7.21
N GLU A 401 -10.24 -25.21 7.10
CA GLU A 401 -9.99 -26.36 7.99
C GLU A 401 -8.60 -26.96 7.78
N ASP A 402 -8.09 -26.96 6.54
CA ASP A 402 -6.75 -27.47 6.23
C ASP A 402 -5.67 -26.52 6.78
N ILE A 403 -5.94 -25.21 6.75
CA ILE A 403 -5.06 -24.19 7.36
C ILE A 403 -5.00 -24.37 8.88
N ILE A 404 -6.16 -24.51 9.52
CA ILE A 404 -6.26 -24.71 10.97
C ILE A 404 -5.60 -26.03 11.38
N ALA A 405 -5.82 -27.11 10.63
CA ALA A 405 -5.18 -28.40 10.91
C ALA A 405 -3.65 -28.35 10.81
N ASP A 406 -3.10 -27.61 9.83
CA ASP A 406 -1.65 -27.43 9.72
C ASP A 406 -1.08 -26.56 10.85
N LEU A 407 -1.82 -25.53 11.29
CA LEU A 407 -1.45 -24.73 12.46
C LEU A 407 -1.46 -25.57 13.75
N ASP A 408 -2.52 -26.34 14.00
CA ASP A 408 -2.67 -27.17 15.19
C ASP A 408 -1.54 -28.20 15.31
N GLN A 409 -1.27 -28.94 14.22
CA GLN A 409 -0.19 -29.95 14.24
C GLN A 409 1.20 -29.32 14.40
N ALA A 410 1.44 -28.13 13.84
CA ALA A 410 2.70 -27.42 14.00
C ALA A 410 2.88 -26.88 15.41
N LEU A 411 1.83 -26.29 16.00
CA LEU A 411 1.82 -25.83 17.39
C LEU A 411 2.00 -27.00 18.37
N ALA A 412 1.48 -28.19 18.06
CA ALA A 412 1.71 -29.39 18.87
C ALA A 412 3.21 -29.75 19.03
N ARG A 413 4.07 -29.30 18.11
CA ARG A 413 5.53 -29.52 18.17
C ARG A 413 6.28 -28.61 19.13
N LEU A 414 5.69 -27.49 19.56
CA LEU A 414 6.28 -26.55 20.54
C LEU A 414 6.62 -27.24 21.85
#